data_AF-A0A539EEP0-F1
#
_entry.id   AF-A0A539EEP0-F1
#
_cell.length_a   1.000
_cell.length_b   1.000
_cell.length_c   1.000
_cell.angle_alpha   90.00
_cell.angle_beta   90.00
_cell.angle_gamma   90.00
#
_symmetry.space_group_name_H-M   'P 1'
#
loop_
_entity.id
_entity.type
_entity.pdbx_description
1 polymer ?
#
loop_
_entity_poly.entity_id
_entity_poly.type
_entity_poly.pdbx_seq_one_letter_code
_entity_poly.pdbx_strand_id
1 'polypeptide(L)'
;MNMESSHNGMAELPYAYGAPTIRGLLRFKPEDFSVVEELGFAPDGEGHHALLFIEKRQANTPWVAQQLAKFAGVAPKEVGYAGLKDRHAVTRQWFSVHLAGKSGPDWSAFSSDHWRVITATRHGRKLKPGYLSGNRFAITVRELQGELSTLDCPERGAQLFW
;
A
#
# COMPACT_ATOMS: atom_id res chain seq x y z
N MET A 1 18.99 -27.49 32.92
CA MET A 1 17.55 -27.29 33.22
C MET A 1 17.51 -26.11 34.18
N ASN A 2 17.17 -24.89 33.82
CA ASN A 2 16.27 -24.41 32.77
C ASN A 2 16.91 -23.32 31.90
N MET A 3 16.35 -23.25 30.70
CA MET A 3 16.80 -22.55 29.52
C MET A 3 16.39 -21.07 29.63
N GLU A 4 17.36 -20.20 29.90
CA GLU A 4 17.18 -18.75 29.82
C GLU A 4 16.80 -18.39 28.37
N SER A 5 15.55 -17.97 28.21
CA SER A 5 14.97 -17.64 26.91
C SER A 5 15.38 -16.22 26.52
N SER A 6 16.44 -16.14 25.74
CA SER A 6 16.73 -15.25 24.61
C SER A 6 15.89 -13.96 24.42
N HIS A 7 16.59 -12.83 24.57
CA HIS A 7 16.54 -11.60 23.75
C HIS A 7 15.18 -10.99 23.35
N ASN A 8 14.89 -9.78 23.86
CA ASN A 8 14.35 -8.71 23.01
C ASN A 8 14.86 -7.33 23.48
N GLY A 9 16.03 -6.94 22.98
CA GLY A 9 16.63 -5.62 23.20
C GLY A 9 15.99 -4.52 22.35
N MET A 10 14.70 -4.27 22.55
CA MET A 10 14.05 -3.04 22.09
C MET A 10 13.77 -2.22 23.35
N ALA A 11 14.53 -1.14 23.56
CA ALA A 11 14.25 -0.21 24.63
C ALA A 11 12.77 0.22 24.55
N GLU A 12 12.02 0.08 25.65
CA GLU A 12 10.63 0.54 25.71
C GLU A 12 10.62 2.05 25.45
N LEU A 13 10.07 2.45 24.31
CA LEU A 13 9.90 3.85 23.99
C LEU A 13 8.83 4.45 24.89
N PRO A 14 9.03 5.65 25.47
CA PRO A 14 8.05 6.28 26.34
C PRO A 14 6.78 6.64 25.55
N TYR A 15 5.62 6.54 26.21
CA TYR A 15 4.35 6.98 25.66
C TYR A 15 4.16 8.49 25.89
N ALA A 16 3.92 9.26 24.82
CA ALA A 16 3.69 10.70 24.92
C ALA A 16 2.44 11.09 25.74
N TYR A 17 1.45 10.19 25.81
CA TYR A 17 0.15 10.42 26.49
C TYR A 17 -0.14 9.39 27.60
N GLY A 18 0.90 8.72 28.10
CA GLY A 18 0.74 7.60 29.05
C GLY A 18 0.42 6.27 28.38
N ALA A 19 0.48 5.19 29.15
CA ALA A 19 0.27 3.84 28.64
C ALA A 19 -1.18 3.65 28.15
N PRO A 20 -1.39 2.88 27.05
CA PRO A 20 -2.72 2.62 26.53
C PRO A 20 -3.57 1.85 27.53
N THR A 21 -4.76 2.36 27.82
CA THR A 21 -5.76 1.75 28.72
C THR A 21 -6.71 0.78 28.00
N ILE A 22 -6.75 0.86 26.67
CA ILE A 22 -7.56 0.00 25.79
C ILE A 22 -6.63 -0.85 24.94
N ARG A 23 -7.01 -2.12 24.76
CA ARG A 23 -6.31 -3.10 23.91
C ARG A 23 -7.25 -3.57 22.80
N GLY A 24 -6.68 -4.10 21.73
CA GLY A 24 -7.45 -4.72 20.65
C GLY A 24 -6.53 -5.40 19.64
N LEU A 25 -7.14 -6.07 18.67
CA LEU A 25 -6.45 -6.81 17.61
C LEU A 25 -6.27 -5.91 16.38
N LEU A 26 -5.02 -5.76 15.97
CA LEU A 26 -4.64 -5.11 14.72
C LEU A 26 -4.38 -6.18 13.64
N ARG A 27 -4.71 -5.90 12.38
CA ARG A 27 -4.42 -6.79 11.23
C ARG A 27 -5.00 -8.20 11.38
N PHE A 28 -6.18 -8.34 12.01
CA PHE A 28 -6.86 -9.64 12.14
C PHE A 28 -7.19 -10.24 10.76
N LYS A 29 -7.57 -9.39 9.80
CA LYS A 29 -7.60 -9.71 8.37
C LYS A 29 -6.93 -8.60 7.54
N PRO A 30 -6.48 -8.85 6.29
CA PRO A 30 -5.79 -7.84 5.48
C PRO A 30 -6.60 -6.56 5.26
N GLU A 31 -7.92 -6.64 5.24
CA GLU A 31 -8.83 -5.50 5.02
C GLU A 31 -8.82 -4.52 6.20
N ASP A 32 -8.45 -5.01 7.39
CA ASP A 32 -8.34 -4.18 8.60
C ASP A 32 -7.18 -3.21 8.53
N PHE A 33 -6.29 -3.37 7.54
CA PHE A 33 -5.16 -2.49 7.33
C PHE A 33 -5.10 -2.11 5.85
N SER A 34 -5.81 -1.04 5.52
CA SER A 34 -5.86 -0.50 4.17
C SER A 34 -4.94 0.71 4.03
N VAL A 35 -4.13 0.73 2.97
CA VAL A 35 -3.19 1.81 2.69
C VAL A 35 -3.38 2.32 1.28
N VAL A 36 -3.57 3.63 1.12
CA VAL A 36 -3.65 4.29 -0.18
C VAL A 36 -2.48 5.24 -0.33
N GLU A 37 -1.68 5.06 -1.37
CA GLU A 37 -0.55 5.93 -1.69
C GLU A 37 -1.01 7.24 -2.31
N GLU A 38 -0.50 8.36 -1.80
CA GLU A 38 -0.76 9.70 -2.30
C GLU A 38 0.53 10.27 -2.92
N LEU A 39 0.51 10.59 -4.21
CA LEU A 39 1.69 11.09 -4.94
C LEU A 39 1.99 12.58 -4.68
N GLY A 40 0.98 13.36 -4.28
CA GLY A 40 1.09 14.82 -4.14
C GLY A 40 1.02 15.59 -5.46
N PHE A 41 0.79 14.90 -6.58
CA PHE A 41 0.59 15.48 -7.91
C PHE A 41 -0.40 14.64 -8.72
N ALA A 42 -0.96 15.23 -9.77
CA ALA A 42 -1.85 14.54 -10.71
C ALA A 42 -1.06 13.93 -11.88
N PRO A 43 -1.51 12.82 -12.47
CA PRO A 43 -0.95 12.31 -13.73
C PRO A 43 -0.97 13.37 -14.83
N ASP A 44 0.10 13.49 -15.62
CA ASP A 44 0.21 14.52 -16.67
C ASP A 44 -0.79 14.30 -17.82
N GLY A 45 -1.23 13.07 -18.07
CA GLY A 45 -2.10 12.71 -19.20
C GLY A 45 -1.36 12.47 -20.51
N GLU A 46 -0.06 12.78 -20.57
CA GLU A 46 0.82 12.56 -21.72
C GLU A 46 2.19 12.00 -21.32
N GLY A 47 2.97 11.55 -22.30
CA GLY A 47 4.34 11.08 -22.11
C GLY A 47 4.58 9.58 -22.33
N HIS A 48 5.84 9.19 -22.12
CA HIS A 48 6.33 7.85 -22.48
C HIS A 48 6.11 6.79 -21.38
N HIS A 49 5.57 7.17 -20.22
CA HIS A 49 5.26 6.24 -19.14
C HIS A 49 3.75 6.02 -19.04
N ALA A 50 3.36 4.79 -18.72
CA ALA A 50 2.05 4.49 -18.17
C ALA A 50 2.15 4.57 -16.64
N LEU A 51 1.35 5.44 -16.04
CA LEU A 51 1.18 5.58 -14.61
C LEU A 51 -0.08 4.81 -14.21
N LEU A 52 0.11 3.76 -13.43
CA LEU A 52 -0.89 2.77 -13.07
C LEU A 52 -1.17 2.86 -11.58
N PHE A 53 -2.44 3.05 -11.23
CA PHE A 53 -2.91 2.91 -9.87
C PHE A 53 -3.44 1.51 -9.67
N ILE A 54 -2.75 0.72 -8.84
CA ILE A 54 -3.00 -0.70 -8.68
C ILE A 54 -3.38 -0.98 -7.24
N GLU A 55 -4.50 -1.67 -7.07
CA GLU A 55 -4.86 -2.28 -5.81
C GLU A 55 -4.32 -3.69 -5.75
N LYS A 56 -3.67 -4.03 -4.64
CA LYS A 56 -3.13 -5.37 -4.40
C LYS A 56 -3.48 -5.88 -3.01
N ARG A 57 -3.56 -7.21 -2.89
CA ARG A 57 -3.74 -7.97 -1.66
C ARG A 57 -2.84 -9.20 -1.68
N GLN A 58 -2.26 -9.57 -0.54
CA GLN A 58 -1.40 -10.76 -0.40
C GLN A 58 -0.18 -10.81 -1.34
N ALA A 59 0.17 -9.67 -1.97
CA ALA A 59 1.20 -9.54 -2.97
C ALA A 59 2.25 -8.50 -2.57
N ASN A 60 3.51 -8.77 -2.90
CA ASN A 60 4.63 -7.86 -2.64
C ASN A 60 4.79 -6.88 -3.80
N THR A 61 5.14 -5.62 -3.50
CA THR A 61 5.35 -4.58 -4.54
C THR A 61 6.34 -5.01 -5.63
N PRO A 62 7.53 -5.58 -5.33
CA PRO A 62 8.47 -5.99 -6.37
C PRO A 62 7.92 -7.12 -7.27
N TRP A 63 7.09 -8.00 -6.73
CA TRP A 63 6.51 -9.09 -7.50
C TRP A 63 5.45 -8.58 -8.50
N VAL A 64 4.58 -7.66 -8.07
CA VAL A 64 3.63 -6.98 -8.97
C VAL A 64 4.38 -6.22 -10.07
N ALA A 65 5.47 -5.53 -9.72
CA ALA A 65 6.31 -4.84 -10.71
C ALA A 65 6.93 -5.78 -11.76
N GLN A 66 7.35 -6.99 -11.35
CA GLN A 66 7.82 -8.01 -12.30
C GLN A 66 6.70 -8.50 -13.21
N GLN A 67 5.48 -8.70 -12.69
CA GLN A 67 4.34 -9.11 -13.51
C GLN A 67 3.95 -8.02 -14.52
N LEU A 68 3.96 -6.75 -14.09
CA LEU A 68 3.75 -5.60 -14.99
C LEU A 68 4.78 -5.56 -16.13
N ALA A 69 6.06 -5.77 -15.81
CA ALA A 69 7.12 -5.77 -16.80
C ALA A 69 6.91 -6.86 -17.86
N LYS A 70 6.57 -8.08 -17.41
CA LYS A 70 6.25 -9.21 -18.29
C LYS A 70 5.04 -8.91 -19.17
N PHE A 71 3.95 -8.42 -18.58
CA PHE A 71 2.71 -8.10 -19.28
C PHE A 71 2.92 -7.02 -20.35
N ALA A 72 3.74 -6.01 -20.05
CA ALA A 72 4.05 -4.93 -20.99
C ALA A 72 5.18 -5.27 -21.97
N GLY A 73 5.85 -6.41 -21.82
CA GLY A 73 7.00 -6.80 -22.66
C GLY A 73 8.19 -5.86 -22.50
N VAL A 74 8.44 -5.34 -21.29
CA VAL A 74 9.55 -4.43 -20.98
C VAL A 74 10.48 -5.05 -19.93
N ALA A 75 11.69 -4.50 -19.79
CA ALA A 75 12.60 -4.95 -18.75
C ALA A 75 12.09 -4.54 -17.36
N PRO A 76 12.32 -5.33 -16.29
CA PRO A 76 11.87 -5.00 -14.93
C PRO A 76 12.35 -3.62 -14.44
N LYS A 77 13.53 -3.18 -14.89
CA LYS A 77 14.08 -1.85 -14.57
C LYS A 77 13.27 -0.70 -15.16
N GLU A 78 12.41 -0.93 -16.14
CA GLU A 78 11.53 0.08 -16.74
C GLU A 78 10.27 0.31 -15.91
N VAL A 79 10.03 -0.53 -14.89
CA VAL A 79 8.98 -0.36 -13.91
C VAL A 79 9.53 0.40 -12.69
N GLY A 80 8.78 1.39 -12.23
CA GLY A 80 9.09 2.22 -11.07
C GLY A 80 7.92 2.26 -10.10
N TYR A 81 8.21 2.49 -8.81
CA TYR A 81 7.23 2.63 -7.74
C TYR A 81 7.84 3.49 -6.62
N ALA A 82 7.00 4.15 -5.83
CA ALA A 82 7.45 5.15 -4.86
C ALA A 82 7.92 4.56 -3.52
N GLY A 83 7.52 3.33 -3.18
CA GLY A 83 7.94 2.67 -1.94
C GLY A 83 7.57 1.19 -1.90
N LEU A 84 7.93 0.51 -0.81
CA LEU A 84 7.45 -0.84 -0.55
C LEU A 84 6.15 -0.77 0.24
N LYS A 85 5.24 -1.68 -0.04
CA LYS A 85 3.97 -1.81 0.68
C LYS A 85 3.81 -3.21 1.22
N ASP A 86 3.26 -3.31 2.43
CA ASP A 86 3.06 -4.56 3.15
C ASP A 86 2.29 -5.59 2.31
N ARG A 87 2.65 -6.86 2.47
CA ARG A 87 1.95 -8.00 1.85
C ARG A 87 0.61 -8.29 2.53
N HIS A 88 0.58 -8.14 3.85
CA HIS A 88 -0.54 -8.50 4.72
C HIS A 88 -1.52 -7.34 4.93
N ALA A 89 -1.78 -6.59 3.86
CA ALA A 89 -2.61 -5.40 3.84
C ALA A 89 -3.29 -5.29 2.48
N VAL A 90 -4.43 -4.60 2.42
CA VAL A 90 -5.00 -4.11 1.16
C VAL A 90 -4.29 -2.80 0.83
N THR A 91 -3.60 -2.73 -0.29
CA THR A 91 -2.80 -1.55 -0.63
C THR A 91 -3.09 -1.06 -2.03
N ARG A 92 -3.37 0.23 -2.18
CA ARG A 92 -3.45 0.92 -3.46
C ARG A 92 -2.19 1.72 -3.67
N GLN A 93 -1.45 1.40 -4.72
CA GLN A 93 -0.12 1.93 -4.97
C GLN A 93 0.05 2.33 -6.43
N TRP A 94 0.86 3.35 -6.67
CA TRP A 94 1.23 3.78 -8.00
C TRP A 94 2.47 3.05 -8.53
N PHE A 95 2.39 2.68 -9.79
CA PHE A 95 3.50 2.13 -10.58
C PHE A 95 3.66 2.94 -11.86
N SER A 96 4.89 3.17 -12.30
CA SER A 96 5.17 3.72 -13.63
C SER A 96 5.80 2.65 -14.50
N VAL A 97 5.35 2.47 -15.74
CA VAL A 97 5.97 1.58 -16.72
C VAL A 97 6.44 2.42 -17.89
N HIS A 98 7.74 2.44 -18.16
CA HIS A 98 8.28 3.12 -19.34
C HIS A 98 8.00 2.28 -20.60
N LEU A 99 7.28 2.86 -21.56
CA LEU A 99 6.81 2.17 -22.77
C LEU A 99 7.65 2.47 -24.02
N ALA A 100 8.71 3.28 -23.91
CA ALA A 100 9.63 3.62 -25.01
C ALA A 100 8.91 4.02 -26.32
N GLY A 101 7.84 4.81 -26.21
CA GLY A 101 7.05 5.29 -27.37
C GLY A 101 5.94 4.34 -27.86
N LYS A 102 5.79 3.15 -27.27
CA LYS A 102 4.65 2.24 -27.57
C LYS A 102 3.35 2.74 -26.94
N SER A 103 2.22 2.36 -27.53
CA SER A 103 0.87 2.57 -26.95
C SER A 103 0.67 1.83 -25.62
N GLY A 104 1.41 0.74 -25.40
CA GLY A 104 1.27 -0.14 -24.24
C GLY A 104 0.15 -1.18 -24.45
N PRO A 105 0.11 -2.21 -23.60
CA PRO A 105 -0.99 -3.19 -23.61
C PRO A 105 -2.27 -2.57 -23.05
N ASP A 106 -3.39 -3.27 -23.20
CA ASP A 106 -4.61 -2.97 -22.45
C ASP A 106 -4.40 -3.30 -20.96
N TRP A 107 -4.21 -2.26 -20.14
CA TRP A 107 -3.97 -2.41 -18.71
C TRP A 107 -5.17 -2.94 -17.94
N SER A 108 -6.39 -2.83 -18.47
CA SER A 108 -7.57 -3.39 -17.81
C SER A 108 -7.52 -4.93 -17.77
N ALA A 109 -6.83 -5.56 -18.74
CA ALA A 109 -6.58 -6.98 -18.77
C ALA A 109 -5.49 -7.44 -17.77
N PHE A 110 -4.73 -6.51 -17.17
CA PHE A 110 -3.78 -6.84 -16.11
C PHE A 110 -4.51 -7.00 -14.76
N SER A 111 -5.12 -8.17 -14.55
CA SER A 111 -5.82 -8.51 -13.32
C SER A 111 -5.52 -9.94 -12.86
N SER A 112 -5.67 -10.18 -11.56
CA SER A 112 -5.61 -11.51 -10.94
C SER A 112 -6.42 -11.51 -9.64
N ASP A 113 -6.49 -12.66 -8.97
CA ASP A 113 -7.08 -12.77 -7.63
C ASP A 113 -6.35 -11.91 -6.56
N HIS A 114 -5.16 -11.42 -6.87
CA HIS A 114 -4.30 -10.68 -5.93
C HIS A 114 -4.12 -9.20 -6.28
N TRP A 115 -4.44 -8.76 -7.49
CA TRP A 115 -4.35 -7.35 -7.87
C TRP A 115 -5.27 -6.98 -9.03
N ARG A 116 -5.60 -5.69 -9.12
CA ARG A 116 -6.30 -5.10 -10.25
C ARG A 116 -5.84 -3.68 -10.52
N VAL A 117 -5.88 -3.29 -11.78
CA VAL A 117 -5.68 -1.89 -12.18
C VAL A 117 -6.95 -1.10 -11.90
N ILE A 118 -6.84 -0.04 -11.11
CA ILE A 118 -7.92 0.91 -10.81
C ILE A 118 -7.92 2.04 -11.83
N THR A 119 -6.74 2.52 -12.21
CA THR A 119 -6.57 3.60 -13.18
C THR A 119 -5.28 3.42 -13.95
N ALA A 120 -5.31 3.75 -15.23
CA ALA A 120 -4.14 3.83 -16.09
C ALA A 120 -4.16 5.17 -16.84
N THR A 121 -3.09 5.95 -16.72
CA THR A 121 -2.96 7.26 -17.37
C THR A 121 -1.53 7.45 -17.86
N ARG A 122 -1.31 8.32 -18.84
CA ARG A 122 0.05 8.65 -19.27
C ARG A 122 0.72 9.64 -18.32
N HIS A 123 2.04 9.52 -18.22
CA HIS A 123 2.87 10.41 -17.41
C HIS A 123 4.25 10.61 -18.06
N GLY A 124 4.83 11.79 -17.89
CA GLY A 124 6.12 12.14 -18.47
C GLY A 124 7.28 11.43 -17.79
N ARG A 125 7.15 11.13 -16.49
CA ARG A 125 8.28 10.70 -15.64
C ARG A 125 8.10 9.30 -15.06
N LYS A 126 9.24 8.66 -14.82
CA LYS A 126 9.31 7.43 -14.03
C LYS A 126 9.14 7.75 -12.54
N LEU A 127 8.33 6.97 -11.84
CA LEU A 127 8.27 6.99 -10.39
C LEU A 127 9.57 6.44 -9.79
N LYS A 128 10.12 7.18 -8.83
CA LYS A 128 11.32 6.81 -8.08
C LYS A 128 10.97 6.59 -6.61
N PRO A 129 11.77 5.83 -5.86
CA PRO A 129 11.62 5.74 -4.41
C PRO A 129 11.55 7.14 -3.77
N GLY A 130 10.59 7.35 -2.88
CA GLY A 130 10.33 8.63 -2.22
C GLY A 130 9.42 9.60 -2.98
N TYR A 131 8.94 9.25 -4.19
CA TYR A 131 7.97 10.08 -4.94
C TYR A 131 6.54 9.87 -4.40
N LEU A 132 6.31 10.15 -3.13
CA LEU A 132 4.99 10.20 -2.51
C LEU A 132 4.91 11.35 -1.51
N SER A 133 3.74 11.97 -1.38
CA SER A 133 3.47 12.97 -0.33
C SER A 133 3.13 12.30 1.00
N GLY A 134 2.54 11.10 0.95
CA GLY A 134 2.11 10.39 2.14
C GLY A 134 1.34 9.12 1.81
N ASN A 135 0.75 8.54 2.86
CA ASN A 135 -0.15 7.41 2.73
C ASN A 135 -1.38 7.69 3.58
N ARG A 136 -2.55 7.43 3.01
CA ARG A 136 -3.81 7.41 3.74
C ARG A 136 -4.05 6.02 4.28
N PHE A 137 -4.13 5.91 5.60
CA PHE A 137 -4.42 4.66 6.29
C PHE A 137 -5.89 4.61 6.69
N ALA A 138 -6.51 3.45 6.48
CA ALA A 138 -7.73 3.08 7.17
C ALA A 138 -7.44 1.80 7.95
N ILE A 139 -7.54 1.92 9.28
CA ILE A 139 -7.16 0.86 10.21
C ILE A 139 -8.39 0.51 11.02
N THR A 140 -8.72 -0.78 11.06
CA THR A 140 -9.74 -1.33 11.96
C THR A 140 -9.03 -2.05 13.09
N VAL A 141 -9.32 -1.64 14.32
CA VAL A 141 -8.92 -2.38 15.53
C VAL A 141 -10.13 -3.18 15.99
N ARG A 142 -9.97 -4.50 16.10
CA ARG A 142 -11.05 -5.43 16.47
C ARG A 142 -10.92 -5.84 17.93
N GLU A 143 -12.00 -6.41 18.47
CA GLU A 143 -12.01 -7.04 19.81
C GLU A 143 -11.45 -6.10 20.88
N LEU A 144 -11.98 -4.87 20.93
CA LEU A 144 -11.53 -3.89 21.90
C LEU A 144 -11.83 -4.35 23.33
N GLN A 145 -10.85 -4.20 24.21
CA GLN A 145 -10.91 -4.56 25.63
C GLN A 145 -10.45 -3.36 26.46
N GLY A 146 -11.23 -2.99 27.47
CA GLY A 146 -10.98 -1.84 28.33
C GLY A 146 -12.23 -0.96 28.48
N GLU A 147 -12.05 0.22 29.06
CA GLU A 147 -13.13 1.18 29.29
C GLU A 147 -13.40 2.03 28.02
N LEU A 148 -14.30 1.54 27.15
CA LEU A 148 -14.57 2.14 25.84
C LEU A 148 -15.32 3.49 25.88
N SER A 149 -15.94 3.84 27.00
CA SER A 149 -16.60 5.13 27.22
C SER A 149 -15.64 6.32 27.10
N THR A 150 -14.34 6.07 27.17
CA THR A 150 -13.27 7.07 27.03
C THR A 150 -12.86 7.33 25.57
N LEU A 151 -13.38 6.56 24.60
CA LEU A 151 -13.08 6.75 23.19
C LEU A 151 -13.96 7.86 22.59
N ASP A 152 -13.34 8.96 22.21
CA ASP A 152 -13.94 9.89 21.26
C ASP A 152 -14.00 9.21 19.88
N CYS A 153 -15.20 8.79 19.49
CA CYS A 153 -15.47 8.25 18.15
C CYS A 153 -16.15 9.35 17.31
N PRO A 154 -15.38 10.21 16.61
CA PRO A 154 -15.98 11.06 15.59
C PRO A 154 -16.56 10.17 14.50
N GLU A 155 -17.70 10.60 13.95
CA GLU A 155 -18.56 9.83 13.04
C GLU A 155 -17.79 8.95 12.04
N ARG A 156 -18.30 7.73 11.82
CA ARG A 156 -17.76 6.68 10.93
C ARG A 156 -17.36 7.25 9.57
N GLY A 157 -16.12 7.73 9.46
CA GLY A 157 -15.54 8.25 8.24
C GLY A 157 -15.54 7.15 7.18
N ALA A 158 -16.29 7.41 6.10
CA ALA A 158 -16.42 6.67 4.86
C ALA A 158 -15.88 5.22 4.89
N GLN A 159 -16.80 4.26 4.84
CA GLN A 159 -16.48 2.90 4.38
C GLN A 159 -15.63 3.02 3.11
N LEU A 160 -14.35 2.62 3.19
CA LEU A 160 -13.59 2.34 1.98
C LEU A 160 -14.23 1.10 1.39
N PHE A 161 -15.09 1.34 0.40
CA PHE A 161 -15.84 0.34 -0.36
C PHE A 161 -14.99 -0.90 -0.66
N TRP A 162 -15.57 -2.04 -0.29
CA TRP A 162 -15.60 -3.25 -1.09
C TRP A 162 -17.06 -3.69 -1.15
#